data_AF-A0A3C0N9H9-F1
#
_entry.id   AF-A0A3C0N9H9-F1
#
_cell.length_a   1.000
_cell.length_b   1.000
_cell.length_c   1.000
_cell.angle_alpha   90.00
_cell.angle_beta   90.00
_cell.angle_gamma   90.00
#
_symmetry.space_group_name_H-M   'P 1'
#
loop_
_entity.id
_entity.type
_entity.pdbx_description
1 polymer ?
#
loop_
_entity_poly.entity_id
_entity_poly.type
_entity_poly.pdbx_seq_one_letter_code
_entity_poly.pdbx_strand_id
1 'polypeptide(L)'
;QHEVSVSRFFMGKYPVTQAQWRVVAGLPQVKQELDSAPSRFKGENHPVENVSWQDAIEFCDRLSQLTGKPYRLPTETQWEYACRAGTMTPFHFGETITPELANYDCDETYGSVKVTKKKDVRGTTAVGSFGVANAFGLYD
;
A
#
# COMPACT_ATOMS: atom_id res chain seq x y z
N GLN A 1 -1.84 21.13 11.93
CA GLN A 1 -1.08 20.14 12.71
C GLN A 1 -1.86 19.86 13.98
N HIS A 2 -2.06 18.60 14.34
CA HIS A 2 -2.72 18.19 15.59
C HIS A 2 -1.97 17.00 16.20
N GLU A 3 -2.03 16.87 17.52
CA GLU A 3 -1.34 15.79 18.25
C GLU A 3 -2.25 14.56 18.35
N VAL A 4 -1.69 13.37 18.10
CA VAL A 4 -2.40 12.10 18.24
C VAL A 4 -1.52 11.06 18.89
N SER A 5 -2.10 10.28 19.80
CA SER A 5 -1.46 9.09 20.38
C SER A 5 -1.87 7.83 19.63
N VAL A 6 -0.89 7.10 19.11
CA VAL A 6 -1.12 5.85 18.37
C VAL A 6 -0.61 4.67 19.22
N SER A 7 -1.52 3.77 19.59
CA SER A 7 -1.14 2.51 20.27
C SER A 7 -0.33 1.62 19.36
N ARG A 8 0.54 0.76 19.92
CA ARG A 8 1.37 -0.19 19.14
C ARG A 8 0.50 -1.08 18.24
N PHE A 9 0.96 -1.31 17.01
CA PHE A 9 0.30 -2.13 16.01
C PHE A 9 1.31 -2.71 15.02
N PHE A 10 0.87 -3.66 14.20
CA PHE A 10 1.62 -4.15 13.04
C PHE A 10 0.94 -3.65 11.76
N MET A 11 1.74 -3.43 10.71
CA MET A 11 1.26 -3.06 9.37
C MET A 11 1.89 -3.97 8.33
N GLY A 12 1.16 -4.23 7.25
CA GLY A 12 1.71 -4.96 6.11
C GLY A 12 2.94 -4.23 5.56
N LYS A 13 4.03 -4.98 5.34
CA LYS A 13 5.28 -4.43 4.78
C LYS A 13 5.10 -3.82 3.40
N TYR A 14 4.17 -4.40 2.63
CA TYR A 14 3.80 -4.04 1.28
C TYR A 14 2.27 -3.92 1.20
N PRO A 15 1.73 -3.22 0.20
CA PRO A 15 0.34 -3.41 -0.23
C PRO A 15 0.03 -4.90 -0.46
N VAL A 16 -1.22 -5.30 -0.24
CA VAL A 16 -1.67 -6.69 -0.47
C VAL A 16 -1.46 -7.03 -1.95
N THR A 17 -0.75 -8.11 -2.23
CA THR A 17 -0.46 -8.50 -3.61
C THR A 17 -1.61 -9.29 -4.24
N GLN A 18 -1.63 -9.40 -5.56
CA GLN A 18 -2.61 -10.21 -6.29
C GLN A 18 -2.55 -11.69 -5.91
N ALA A 19 -1.35 -12.23 -5.66
CA ALA A 19 -1.17 -13.59 -5.17
C ALA A 19 -1.83 -13.79 -3.79
N GLN A 20 -1.59 -12.87 -2.86
CA GLN A 20 -2.18 -12.90 -1.52
C GLN A 20 -3.71 -12.75 -1.57
N TRP A 21 -4.19 -11.82 -2.40
CA TRP A 21 -5.61 -11.61 -2.64
C TRP A 21 -6.30 -12.89 -3.10
N ARG A 22 -5.75 -13.56 -4.13
CA ARG A 22 -6.34 -14.77 -4.69
C ARG A 22 -6.48 -15.89 -3.65
N VAL A 23 -5.47 -16.05 -2.78
CA VAL A 23 -5.53 -17.05 -1.70
C VAL A 23 -6.67 -16.72 -0.73
N VAL A 24 -6.78 -15.48 -0.27
CA VAL A 24 -7.79 -15.08 0.71
C VAL A 24 -9.20 -15.03 0.10
N ALA A 25 -9.33 -14.61 -1.16
CA ALA A 25 -10.60 -14.62 -1.90
C ALA A 25 -11.14 -16.04 -2.13
N GLY A 26 -10.28 -17.06 -2.11
CA GLY A 26 -10.67 -18.47 -2.15
C GLY A 26 -11.06 -19.08 -0.80
N LEU A 27 -10.85 -18.38 0.31
CA LEU A 27 -11.28 -18.83 1.64
C LEU A 27 -12.80 -18.76 1.79
N PRO A 28 -13.39 -19.48 2.77
CA PRO A 28 -14.81 -19.38 3.06
C PRO A 28 -15.26 -17.93 3.24
N GLN A 29 -16.37 -17.58 2.59
CA GLN A 29 -16.97 -16.26 2.70
C GLN A 29 -17.43 -15.96 4.12
N VAL A 30 -17.21 -14.71 4.57
CA VAL A 30 -17.72 -14.18 5.83
C VAL A 30 -18.97 -13.35 5.59
N LYS A 31 -18.89 -12.30 4.77
CA LYS A 31 -20.00 -11.37 4.50
C LYS A 31 -20.39 -11.32 3.03
N GLN A 32 -19.42 -11.28 2.12
CA GLN A 32 -19.67 -11.16 0.68
C GLN A 32 -18.67 -11.93 -0.17
N GLU A 33 -19.06 -12.22 -1.41
CA GLU A 33 -18.16 -12.82 -2.39
C GLU A 33 -17.04 -11.85 -2.76
N LEU A 34 -15.87 -12.38 -3.11
CA LEU A 34 -14.74 -11.61 -3.61
C LEU A 34 -14.40 -12.12 -5.02
N ASP A 35 -14.27 -11.20 -5.98
CA ASP A 35 -13.60 -11.53 -7.23
C ASP A 35 -12.14 -11.91 -6.92
N SER A 36 -11.70 -13.07 -7.39
CA SER A 36 -10.35 -13.59 -7.15
C SER A 36 -9.26 -12.93 -8.01
N ALA A 37 -9.64 -12.20 -9.07
CA ALA A 37 -8.71 -11.56 -10.00
C ALA A 37 -9.15 -10.16 -10.49
N PRO A 38 -9.53 -9.23 -9.59
CA PRO A 38 -10.18 -7.95 -9.94
C PRO A 38 -9.23 -6.97 -10.64
N SER A 39 -7.93 -7.14 -10.46
CA SER A 39 -6.91 -6.19 -10.92
C SER A 39 -6.85 -6.09 -12.45
N ARG A 40 -6.89 -4.88 -12.97
CA ARG A 40 -6.64 -4.55 -14.37
C ARG A 40 -5.18 -4.84 -14.76
N PHE A 41 -4.21 -4.42 -13.96
CA PHE A 41 -2.79 -4.65 -14.24
C PHE A 41 -2.37 -5.98 -13.64
N LYS A 42 -1.85 -6.92 -14.43
CA LYS A 42 -1.62 -8.29 -13.96
C LYS A 42 -0.18 -8.51 -13.50
N GLY A 43 -0.03 -9.20 -12.37
CA GLY A 43 1.24 -9.70 -11.86
C GLY A 43 1.12 -10.19 -10.42
N GLU A 44 1.63 -11.38 -10.10
CA GLU A 44 1.45 -11.99 -8.77
C GLU A 44 1.96 -11.10 -7.61
N ASN A 45 3.04 -10.37 -7.85
CA ASN A 45 3.65 -9.45 -6.89
C ASN A 45 3.18 -7.99 -7.07
N HIS A 46 2.24 -7.71 -7.97
CA HIS A 46 1.64 -6.39 -8.08
C HIS A 46 0.61 -6.22 -6.95
N PRO A 47 0.36 -4.99 -6.49
CA PRO A 47 -0.75 -4.72 -5.58
C PRO A 47 -2.06 -5.13 -6.24
N VAL A 48 -2.99 -5.63 -5.44
CA VAL A 48 -4.38 -5.79 -5.89
C VAL A 48 -5.02 -4.41 -6.03
N GLU A 49 -5.67 -4.18 -7.17
CA GLU A 49 -6.52 -3.01 -7.43
C GLU A 49 -7.87 -3.40 -8.06
N ASN A 50 -8.76 -2.41 -8.24
CA ASN A 50 -10.21 -2.56 -8.50
C ASN A 50 -10.97 -3.32 -7.41
N VAL A 51 -10.61 -3.08 -6.15
CA VAL A 51 -11.32 -3.59 -4.98
C VAL A 51 -12.03 -2.45 -4.26
N SER A 52 -13.24 -2.70 -3.77
CA SER A 52 -13.96 -1.75 -2.92
C SER A 52 -13.46 -1.79 -1.47
N TRP A 53 -13.88 -0.81 -0.67
CA TRP A 53 -13.60 -0.80 0.76
C TRP A 53 -14.22 -2.01 1.47
N GLN A 54 -15.42 -2.42 1.05
CA GLN A 54 -16.10 -3.61 1.55
C GLN A 54 -15.31 -4.88 1.22
N ASP A 55 -14.74 -4.96 0.02
CA ASP A 55 -13.92 -6.11 -0.38
C ASP A 55 -12.65 -6.21 0.49
N ALA A 56 -12.03 -5.07 0.78
CA ALA A 56 -10.84 -5.04 1.64
C ALA A 56 -11.15 -5.43 3.10
N ILE A 57 -12.35 -5.11 3.61
CA ILE A 57 -12.79 -5.60 4.92
C ILE A 57 -13.07 -7.09 4.90
N GLU A 58 -13.77 -7.58 3.88
CA GLU A 58 -14.03 -9.00 3.72
C GLU A 58 -12.72 -9.79 3.65
N PHE A 59 -11.71 -9.28 2.94
CA PHE A 59 -10.36 -9.83 2.94
C PHE A 59 -9.77 -9.91 4.35
N CYS A 60 -9.85 -8.81 5.13
CA CYS A 60 -9.36 -8.79 6.51
C CYS A 60 -10.12 -9.78 7.42
N ASP A 61 -11.44 -9.89 7.25
CA ASP A 61 -12.28 -10.80 8.03
C ASP A 61 -11.94 -12.26 7.73
N ARG A 62 -11.81 -12.64 6.44
CA ARG A 62 -11.38 -13.98 6.02
C ARG A 62 -9.99 -14.32 6.54
N LEU A 63 -9.04 -13.39 6.42
CA LEU A 63 -7.67 -13.58 6.93
C LEU A 63 -7.65 -13.70 8.46
N SER A 64 -8.51 -12.96 9.16
CA SER A 64 -8.66 -13.06 10.61
C SER A 64 -9.20 -14.42 11.03
N GLN A 65 -10.20 -14.95 10.33
CA GLN A 65 -10.74 -16.30 10.58
C GLN A 65 -9.69 -17.39 10.35
N LEU A 66 -8.92 -17.28 9.26
CA LEU A 66 -7.87 -18.26 8.94
C LEU A 66 -6.75 -18.30 10.00
N THR A 67 -6.32 -17.13 10.47
CA THR A 67 -5.12 -17.00 11.32
C THR A 67 -5.41 -16.96 12.82
N GLY A 68 -6.67 -16.72 13.21
CA GLY A 68 -7.06 -16.46 14.59
C GLY A 68 -6.52 -15.13 15.14
N LYS A 69 -6.03 -14.22 14.29
CA LYS A 69 -5.49 -12.90 14.67
C LYS A 69 -6.37 -11.79 14.10
N PRO A 70 -6.49 -10.63 14.78
CA PRO A 70 -7.27 -9.52 14.27
C PRO A 70 -6.53 -8.80 13.13
N TYR A 71 -7.01 -8.95 11.90
CA TYR A 71 -6.61 -8.14 10.75
C TYR A 71 -7.69 -7.09 10.46
N ARG A 72 -7.26 -5.89 10.08
CA ARG A 72 -8.14 -4.77 9.69
C ARG A 72 -7.38 -3.77 8.83
N LEU A 73 -8.13 -2.90 8.18
CA LEU A 73 -7.57 -1.68 7.57
C LEU A 73 -6.98 -0.77 8.67
N PRO A 74 -5.85 -0.09 8.38
CA PRO A 74 -5.33 0.92 9.29
C PRO A 74 -6.30 2.09 9.41
N THR A 75 -6.31 2.77 10.55
CA THR A 75 -6.92 4.10 10.63
C THR A 75 -6.08 5.11 9.85
N GLU A 76 -6.66 6.26 9.47
CA GLU A 76 -5.91 7.34 8.80
C GLU A 76 -4.66 7.72 9.59
N THR A 77 -4.77 7.88 10.91
CA THR A 77 -3.61 8.23 11.74
C THR A 77 -2.56 7.12 11.83
N GLN A 78 -2.98 5.84 11.85
CA GLN A 78 -2.03 4.73 11.79
C GLN A 78 -1.29 4.71 10.46
N TRP A 79 -1.99 5.00 9.36
CA TRP A 79 -1.40 5.08 8.03
C TRP A 79 -0.42 6.26 7.94
N GLU A 80 -0.81 7.47 8.33
CA GLU A 80 0.10 8.64 8.29
C GLU A 80 1.32 8.44 9.20
N TYR A 81 1.13 7.95 10.42
CA TYR A 81 2.24 7.64 11.34
C TYR A 81 3.23 6.66 10.72
N ALA A 82 2.71 5.60 10.09
CA ALA A 82 3.51 4.59 9.43
C ALA A 82 4.25 5.14 8.20
N CYS A 83 3.59 5.95 7.36
CA CYS A 83 4.19 6.58 6.18
C CYS A 83 5.32 7.55 6.55
N ARG A 84 5.11 8.38 7.58
CA ARG A 84 6.13 9.33 8.05
C ARG A 84 7.34 8.64 8.65
N ALA A 85 7.14 7.55 9.41
CA ALA A 85 8.21 6.81 10.08
C ALA A 85 9.23 7.72 10.82
N GLY A 86 8.72 8.79 11.45
CA GLY A 86 9.53 9.76 12.19
C GLY A 86 9.99 11.00 11.42
N THR A 87 9.73 11.10 10.11
CA THR A 87 10.06 12.31 9.33
C THR A 87 8.99 13.39 9.45
N MET A 88 9.41 14.65 9.31
CA MET A 88 8.52 15.82 9.22
C MET A 88 8.48 16.40 7.80
N THR A 89 9.28 15.87 6.89
CA THR A 89 9.34 16.25 5.48
C THR A 89 8.09 15.77 4.72
N PRO A 90 7.80 16.32 3.53
CA PRO A 90 6.67 15.88 2.71
C PRO A 90 6.72 14.38 2.35
N PHE A 91 7.91 13.83 2.13
CA PHE A 91 8.12 12.40 1.87
C PHE A 91 9.07 11.79 2.88
N HIS A 92 8.97 10.48 3.13
CA HIS A 92 9.89 9.79 4.04
C HIS A 92 11.35 9.77 3.56
N PHE A 93 11.58 10.04 2.26
CA PHE A 93 12.90 10.18 1.64
C PHE A 93 13.33 11.65 1.42
N GLY A 94 12.60 12.62 1.99
CA GLY A 94 12.99 14.03 2.01
C GLY A 94 11.99 15.00 1.39
N GLU A 95 12.50 16.09 0.82
CA GLU A 95 11.73 17.24 0.31
C GLU A 95 11.24 17.07 -1.14
N THR A 96 11.69 16.02 -1.83
CA THR A 96 11.43 15.87 -3.27
C THR A 96 11.16 14.42 -3.63
N ILE A 97 10.23 14.23 -4.55
CA ILE A 97 9.87 12.95 -5.15
C ILE A 97 10.41 12.87 -6.57
N THR A 98 10.89 11.69 -6.96
CA THR A 98 11.33 11.43 -8.33
C THR A 98 10.81 10.07 -8.80
N PRO A 99 10.73 9.81 -10.12
CA PRO A 99 10.25 8.54 -10.66
C PRO A 99 11.11 7.31 -10.29
N GLU A 100 12.27 7.53 -9.68
CA GLU A 100 13.12 6.48 -9.10
C GLU A 100 12.71 6.11 -7.67
N LEU A 101 11.88 6.92 -7.01
CA LEU A 101 11.49 6.75 -5.61
C LEU A 101 10.05 6.26 -5.44
N ALA A 102 9.17 6.56 -6.39
CA ALA A 102 7.76 6.15 -6.35
C ALA A 102 7.14 6.06 -7.75
N ASN A 103 6.02 5.35 -7.84
CA ASN A 103 5.20 5.28 -9.05
C ASN A 103 4.12 6.36 -9.02
N TYR A 104 4.31 7.47 -9.74
CA TYR A 104 3.36 8.58 -9.81
C TYR A 104 3.42 9.27 -11.17
N ASP A 105 2.37 10.01 -11.51
CA ASP A 105 2.38 10.86 -12.69
C ASP A 105 3.32 12.05 -12.45
N CYS A 106 4.46 12.04 -13.15
CA CYS A 106 5.58 12.95 -12.93
C CYS A 106 5.61 14.13 -13.90
N ASP A 107 4.43 14.52 -14.43
CA ASP A 107 4.27 15.64 -15.35
C ASP A 107 4.59 17.00 -14.70
N GLU A 108 4.45 17.12 -13.38
CA GLU A 108 4.85 18.29 -12.59
C GLU A 108 5.90 17.96 -11.53
N THR A 109 6.82 18.90 -11.31
CA THR A 109 7.91 18.79 -10.33
C THR A 109 7.41 19.19 -8.94
N TYR A 110 7.53 18.30 -7.95
CA TYR A 110 7.34 18.67 -6.55
C TYR A 110 8.68 19.16 -5.96
N GLY A 111 8.73 20.42 -5.54
CA GLY A 111 9.95 21.03 -4.99
C GLY A 111 10.91 21.56 -6.06
N SER A 112 12.22 21.54 -5.79
CA SER A 112 13.24 22.21 -6.60
C SER A 112 13.89 21.35 -7.68
N VAL A 113 13.58 20.04 -7.75
CA VAL A 113 14.21 19.12 -8.71
C VAL A 113 13.39 19.05 -10.00
N LYS A 114 14.04 19.36 -11.13
CA LYS A 114 13.46 19.09 -12.45
C LYS A 114 13.51 17.59 -12.75
N VAL A 115 12.35 16.97 -12.96
CA VAL A 115 12.25 15.61 -13.48
C VAL A 115 12.72 15.62 -14.93
N THR A 116 13.89 15.07 -15.19
CA THR A 116 14.51 15.05 -16.54
C THR A 116 14.28 13.74 -17.30
N LYS A 117 13.80 12.70 -16.61
CA LYS A 117 13.40 11.42 -17.19
C LYS A 117 12.07 10.98 -16.62
N LYS A 118 11.08 10.80 -17.49
CA LYS A 118 9.82 10.14 -17.14
C LYS A 118 10.06 8.64 -17.15
N LYS A 119 9.55 7.95 -16.12
CA LYS A 119 9.42 6.50 -16.16
C LYS A 119 8.02 6.23 -16.74
N ASP A 120 7.93 5.77 -18.00
CA ASP A 120 6.65 5.45 -18.65
C ASP A 120 6.09 4.13 -18.06
N VAL A 121 5.67 4.18 -16.80
CA VAL A 121 5.00 3.07 -16.12
C VAL A 121 3.50 3.25 -16.31
N ARG A 122 2.93 2.56 -17.31
CA ARG A 122 1.49 2.61 -17.61
C ARG A 122 0.66 1.70 -16.72
N GLY A 123 0.93 1.65 -15.42
CA GLY A 123 0.20 0.79 -14.47
C GLY A 123 0.87 0.62 -13.12
N THR A 124 0.42 -0.39 -12.37
CA THR A 124 1.05 -0.77 -11.10
C THR A 124 2.42 -1.40 -11.32
N THR A 125 3.29 -1.31 -10.30
CA THR A 125 4.57 -2.01 -10.28
C THR A 125 4.52 -3.13 -9.24
N ALA A 126 5.40 -4.13 -9.36
CA ALA A 126 5.57 -5.11 -8.30
C ALA A 126 5.95 -4.40 -6.99
N VAL A 127 5.39 -4.85 -5.87
CA VAL A 127 5.68 -4.22 -4.57
C VAL A 127 7.17 -4.23 -4.26
N GLY A 128 7.68 -3.13 -3.73
CA GLY A 128 9.10 -2.92 -3.42
C GLY A 128 10.01 -2.65 -4.62
N SER A 129 9.47 -2.40 -5.83
CA SER A 129 10.26 -2.18 -7.05
C SER A 129 11.23 -1.01 -6.97
N PHE A 130 10.96 -0.02 -6.11
CA PHE A 130 11.83 1.15 -5.93
C PHE A 130 12.99 0.88 -4.95
N GLY A 131 12.93 -0.20 -4.17
CA GLY A 131 13.99 -0.57 -3.23
C GLY A 131 14.16 0.41 -2.05
N VAL A 132 13.30 1.42 -1.94
CA VAL A 132 13.34 2.43 -0.87
C VAL A 132 12.27 2.10 0.16
N ALA A 133 12.71 1.68 1.33
CA ALA A 133 11.84 1.54 2.49
C ALA A 133 11.94 2.77 3.38
N ASN A 134 10.88 3.09 4.12
CA ASN A 134 10.98 4.07 5.20
C ASN A 134 11.70 3.50 6.44
N ALA A 135 11.89 4.30 7.49
CA ALA A 135 12.61 3.88 8.69
C ALA A 135 11.94 2.73 9.46
N PHE A 136 10.67 2.42 9.18
CA PHE A 136 9.95 1.27 9.72
C PHE A 136 10.00 0.03 8.80
N GLY A 137 10.69 0.12 7.65
CA GLY A 137 10.83 -0.98 6.70
C GLY A 137 9.61 -1.18 5.80
N LEU A 138 8.73 -0.17 5.68
CA LEU A 138 7.54 -0.19 4.82
C LEU A 138 7.88 0.35 3.42
N TYR A 139 7.20 -0.19 2.41
CA TYR A 139 7.41 0.13 0.99
C TYR A 139 6.09 0.54 0.32
N ASP A 140 6.24 1.26 -0.80
CA ASP A 140 5.16 1.80 -1.64
C ASP A 140 4.14 2.64 -0.84
#